data_AF-A0A348Z206-F1
#
_entry.id   AF-A0A348Z206-F1
#
_cell.length_a   1.000
_cell.length_b   1.000
_cell.length_c   1.000
_cell.angle_alpha   90.00
_cell.angle_beta   90.00
_cell.angle_gamma   90.00
#
_symmetry.space_group_name_H-M   'P 1'
#
loop_
_entity.id
_entity.type
_entity.pdbx_description
1 polymer ?
#
loop_
_entity_poly.entity_id
_entity_poly.type
_entity_poly.pdbx_seq_one_letter_code
_entity_poly.pdbx_strand_id
1 'polypeptide(L)'
;MSLLATIKRGLNRTKTIAVFLFIFFISIFAFYTEASFDFGHPVASLRSAYDNTIFTALDIRFIVLIIAIVGPLIISFAFGDIYIDDLESNCVSLILTRENKKKYHRNNLLAVFILSFFIMLIPLLINLALCLITY
;
A
#
# COMPACT_ATOMS: atom_id res chain seq x y z
N MET A 1 2.08 0.22 24.78
CA MET A 1 1.32 0.82 23.70
C MET A 1 0.20 -0.13 23.28
N SER A 2 -1.06 0.32 23.35
CA SER A 2 -2.18 -0.44 22.80
C SER A 2 -2.02 -0.57 21.27
N LEU A 3 -2.53 -1.65 20.70
CA LEU A 3 -2.49 -1.90 19.24
C LEU A 3 -3.07 -0.70 18.45
N LEU A 4 -4.20 -0.16 18.92
CA LEU A 4 -4.88 0.95 18.26
C LEU A 4 -4.04 2.24 18.25
N ALA A 5 -3.29 2.51 19.32
CA ALA A 5 -2.37 3.64 19.35
C ALA A 5 -1.22 3.44 18.36
N THR A 6 -0.69 2.22 18.22
CA THR A 6 0.36 1.90 17.26
C THR A 6 -0.13 2.06 15.82
N ILE A 7 -1.35 1.61 15.51
CA ILE A 7 -1.97 1.78 14.19
C ILE A 7 -2.16 3.27 13.88
N LYS A 8 -2.75 4.05 14.81
CA LYS A 8 -2.94 5.49 14.63
C LYS A 8 -1.62 6.22 14.38
N ARG A 9 -0.57 5.84 15.11
CA ARG A 9 0.78 6.37 14.88
C ARG A 9 1.28 6.02 13.48
N GLY A 10 1.16 4.76 13.08
CA GLY A 10 1.62 4.29 11.77
C GLY A 10 0.92 4.98 10.59
N LEU A 11 -0.37 5.30 10.72
CA LEU A 11 -1.13 6.06 9.70
C LEU A 11 -0.62 7.49 9.53
N ASN A 12 -0.24 8.16 10.62
CA ASN A 12 0.21 9.55 10.58
C ASN A 12 1.69 9.72 10.23
N ARG A 13 2.46 8.63 10.03
CA ARG A 13 3.86 8.73 9.62
C ARG A 13 3.96 9.20 8.17
N THR A 14 4.83 10.18 7.95
CA THR A 14 5.10 10.74 6.61
C THR A 14 5.57 9.68 5.62
N LYS A 15 6.43 8.74 6.05
CA LYS A 15 6.91 7.62 5.21
C LYS A 15 5.77 6.70 4.77
N THR A 16 4.85 6.36 5.68
CA THR A 16 3.66 5.57 5.37
C THR A 16 2.76 6.28 4.37
N ILE A 17 2.49 7.57 4.59
CA ILE A 17 1.67 8.39 3.70
C ILE A 17 2.32 8.51 2.32
N ALA A 18 3.63 8.74 2.25
CA ALA A 18 4.37 8.82 1.00
C ALA A 18 4.29 7.51 0.20
N VAL A 19 4.47 6.36 0.86
CA VAL A 19 4.33 5.05 0.23
C VAL A 19 2.90 4.79 -0.26
N PHE A 20 1.90 5.14 0.54
CA PHE A 20 0.50 5.06 0.14
C PHE A 20 0.22 5.89 -1.10
N LEU A 21 0.64 7.16 -1.12
CA LEU A 21 0.46 8.05 -2.27
C LEU A 21 1.18 7.53 -3.50
N PHE A 22 2.39 6.98 -3.34
CA PHE A 22 3.14 6.38 -4.44
C PHE A 22 2.39 5.21 -5.10
N ILE A 23 1.89 4.26 -4.30
CA ILE A 23 1.11 3.12 -4.81
C ILE A 23 -0.21 3.61 -5.43
N PHE A 24 -0.85 4.59 -4.81
CA PHE A 24 -2.07 5.21 -5.32
C PHE A 24 -1.89 5.85 -6.70
N PHE A 25 -0.81 6.60 -6.91
CA PHE A 25 -0.50 7.18 -8.22
C PHE A 25 -0.20 6.10 -9.26
N ILE A 26 0.49 5.02 -8.89
CA ILE A 26 0.71 3.89 -9.80
C ILE A 26 -0.63 3.26 -10.21
N SER A 27 -1.54 3.05 -9.26
CA SER A 27 -2.88 2.53 -9.54
C SER A 27 -3.69 3.40 -10.51
N ILE A 28 -3.64 4.72 -10.36
CA ILE A 28 -4.32 5.65 -11.28
C ILE A 28 -3.63 5.66 -12.65
N PHE A 29 -2.30 5.70 -12.66
CA PHE A 29 -1.52 5.72 -13.89
C PHE A 29 -1.77 4.46 -14.72
N ALA A 30 -1.80 3.29 -14.08
CA ALA A 30 -2.13 2.02 -14.72
C ALA A 30 -3.52 2.02 -15.37
N PHE A 31 -4.53 2.55 -14.68
CA PHE A 31 -5.86 2.72 -15.26
C PHE A 31 -5.84 3.68 -16.45
N TYR A 32 -5.16 4.82 -16.31
CA TYR A 32 -5.07 5.82 -17.38
C TYR A 32 -4.41 5.27 -18.65
N THR A 33 -3.35 4.47 -18.51
CA THR A 33 -2.67 3.86 -19.66
C THR A 33 -3.57 2.89 -20.42
N GLU A 34 -4.34 2.07 -19.71
CA GLU A 34 -5.32 1.16 -20.32
C GLU A 34 -6.45 1.95 -21.00
N ALA A 35 -7.06 2.90 -20.29
CA ALA A 35 -8.15 3.72 -20.84
C ALA A 35 -7.72 4.54 -22.06
N SER A 36 -6.47 4.99 -22.10
CA SER A 36 -5.94 5.73 -23.26
C SER A 36 -5.65 4.82 -24.44
N PHE A 37 -5.28 3.57 -24.19
CA PHE A 37 -5.05 2.57 -25.24
C PHE A 37 -6.37 2.14 -25.89
N ASP A 38 -7.41 1.90 -25.09
CA ASP A 38 -8.72 1.47 -25.57
C ASP A 38 -9.57 2.60 -26.18
N PHE A 39 -9.15 3.86 -26.02
CA PHE A 39 -9.90 5.01 -26.51
C PHE A 39 -9.99 5.03 -28.04
N GLY A 40 -11.22 5.02 -28.56
CA GLY A 40 -11.50 5.05 -30.00
C GLY A 40 -11.59 3.67 -30.66
N HIS A 41 -11.33 2.60 -29.93
CA HIS A 41 -11.54 1.23 -30.41
C HIS A 41 -13.04 0.84 -30.39
N PRO A 42 -13.47 -0.07 -31.28
CA PRO A 42 -14.85 -0.57 -31.28
C PRO A 42 -15.20 -1.27 -29.96
N VAL A 43 -16.46 -1.18 -29.55
CA VAL A 43 -16.93 -1.82 -28.30
C VAL A 43 -16.70 -3.34 -28.30
N ALA A 44 -16.72 -3.97 -29.48
CA ALA A 44 -16.47 -5.40 -29.63
C ALA A 44 -15.03 -5.84 -29.31
N SER A 45 -14.06 -4.92 -29.30
CA SER A 45 -12.67 -5.21 -28.94
C SER A 45 -12.34 -4.86 -27.48
N LEU A 46 -13.25 -4.18 -26.77
CA LEU A 46 -13.07 -3.87 -25.36
C LEU A 46 -13.15 -5.16 -24.53
N ARG A 47 -12.19 -5.30 -23.61
CA ARG A 47 -12.16 -6.39 -22.65
C ARG A 47 -13.02 -6.05 -21.45
N SER A 48 -13.33 -7.05 -20.63
CA SER A 48 -14.09 -6.82 -19.40
C SER A 48 -13.30 -5.98 -18.40
N ALA A 49 -13.99 -5.24 -17.53
CA ALA A 49 -13.36 -4.51 -16.43
C ALA A 49 -12.43 -5.37 -15.57
N TYR A 50 -12.75 -6.66 -15.41
CA TYR A 50 -11.90 -7.61 -14.68
C TYR A 50 -10.58 -7.89 -15.38
N ASP A 51 -10.55 -7.89 -16.71
CA ASP A 51 -9.34 -8.14 -17.50
C ASP A 51 -8.44 -6.91 -17.61
N ASN A 52 -8.99 -5.71 -17.41
CA ASN A 52 -8.28 -4.44 -17.52
C ASN A 52 -7.80 -3.90 -16.15
N THR A 53 -7.91 -4.68 -15.08
CA THR A 53 -7.37 -4.31 -13.77
C THR A 53 -5.85 -4.41 -13.75
N ILE A 54 -5.22 -3.70 -12.80
CA ILE A 54 -3.76 -3.71 -12.66
C ILE A 54 -3.18 -5.13 -12.60
N PHE A 55 -3.85 -6.12 -12.00
CA PHE A 55 -3.30 -7.47 -11.83
C PHE A 55 -3.38 -8.36 -13.08
N THR A 56 -4.37 -8.13 -13.93
CA THR A 56 -4.78 -9.05 -15.01
C THR A 56 -4.51 -8.50 -16.39
N ALA A 57 -4.43 -7.17 -16.51
CA ALA A 57 -4.19 -6.50 -17.77
C ALA A 57 -2.84 -6.91 -18.38
N LEU A 58 -2.88 -7.20 -19.68
CA LEU A 58 -1.73 -7.70 -20.41
C LEU A 58 -0.76 -6.56 -20.74
N ASP A 59 -1.28 -5.40 -21.10
CA ASP A 59 -0.51 -4.28 -21.62
C ASP A 59 0.30 -3.58 -20.50
N ILE A 60 -0.23 -3.54 -19.28
CA ILE A 60 0.46 -3.03 -18.09
C ILE A 60 1.12 -4.11 -17.21
N ARG A 61 1.26 -5.36 -17.68
CA ARG A 61 1.79 -6.48 -16.87
C ARG A 61 3.19 -6.21 -16.30
N PHE A 62 3.99 -5.39 -16.98
CA PHE A 62 5.32 -4.99 -16.50
C PHE A 62 5.25 -4.19 -15.18
N ILE A 63 4.20 -3.40 -14.96
CA ILE A 63 3.98 -2.63 -13.73
C ILE A 63 3.80 -3.60 -12.55
N VAL A 64 2.99 -4.65 -12.71
CA VAL A 64 2.79 -5.67 -11.67
C VAL A 64 4.08 -6.40 -11.34
N LEU A 65 4.86 -6.77 -12.36
CA LEU A 65 6.14 -7.46 -12.15
C LEU A 65 7.11 -6.60 -11.34
N ILE A 66 7.19 -5.30 -11.65
CA ILE A 66 8.00 -4.36 -10.87
C ILE A 66 7.47 -4.26 -9.43
N ILE A 67 6.15 -4.13 -9.24
CA ILE A 67 5.55 -4.09 -7.90
C ILE A 67 5.78 -5.40 -7.13
N ALA A 68 5.76 -6.56 -7.78
CA ALA A 68 6.00 -7.84 -7.13
C ALA A 68 7.43 -7.96 -6.59
N ILE A 69 8.41 -7.40 -7.30
CA ILE A 69 9.83 -7.42 -6.90
C ILE A 69 10.13 -6.30 -5.90
N VAL A 70 9.68 -5.08 -6.18
CA VAL A 70 10.05 -3.87 -5.43
C VAL A 70 9.08 -3.59 -4.27
N GLY A 71 7.84 -4.09 -4.34
CA GLY A 71 6.79 -3.89 -3.33
C GLY A 71 7.20 -4.29 -1.91
N PRO A 72 7.81 -5.47 -1.69
CA PRO A 72 8.32 -5.86 -0.37
C PRO A 72 9.36 -4.86 0.19
N LEU A 73 10.21 -4.29 -0.68
CA LEU A 73 11.20 -3.28 -0.28
C LEU A 73 10.54 -1.95 0.07
N ILE A 74 9.54 -1.51 -0.71
CA ILE A 74 8.79 -0.27 -0.44
C ILE A 74 8.06 -0.36 0.89
N ILE A 75 7.40 -1.49 1.16
CA ILE A 75 6.70 -1.70 2.44
C ILE A 75 7.70 -1.76 3.60
N SER A 76 8.84 -2.42 3.41
CA SER A 76 9.91 -2.45 4.41
C SER A 76 10.47 -1.07 4.70
N PHE A 77 10.56 -0.19 3.70
CA PHE A 77 11.00 1.19 3.87
C PHE A 77 10.03 2.03 4.72
N ALA A 78 8.71 1.80 4.59
CA ALA A 78 7.70 2.53 5.38
C ALA A 78 7.75 2.21 6.88
N PHE A 79 8.14 0.99 7.25
CA PHE A 79 7.99 0.47 8.61
C PHE A 79 9.27 -0.08 9.27
N GLY A 80 10.36 -0.23 8.53
CA GLY A 80 11.59 -0.86 9.00
C GLY A 80 12.34 -0.07 10.07
N ASP A 81 12.08 1.23 10.16
CA ASP A 81 12.75 2.19 11.03
C ASP A 81 11.94 2.55 12.29
N ILE A 82 10.75 1.97 12.51
CA ILE A 82 9.88 2.30 13.66
C ILE A 82 10.64 2.19 14.98
N TYR A 83 11.50 1.17 15.12
CA TYR A 83 12.27 0.97 16.33
C TYR A 83 13.37 2.03 16.51
N ILE A 84 13.98 2.46 15.40
CA ILE A 84 15.04 3.48 15.40
C ILE A 84 14.42 4.84 15.76
N ASP A 85 13.30 5.21 15.15
CA ASP A 85 12.56 6.43 15.49
C ASP A 85 12.15 6.47 16.97
N ASP A 86 11.70 5.34 17.51
CA ASP A 86 11.33 5.22 18.93
C ASP A 86 12.55 5.36 19.86
N LEU A 87 13.72 4.88 19.41
CA LEU A 87 14.99 5.00 20.13
C LEU A 87 15.49 6.45 20.14
N GLU A 88 15.51 7.11 18.99
CA GLU A 88 15.95 8.50 18.82
C GLU A 88 15.06 9.49 19.58
N SER A 89 13.76 9.21 19.65
CA SER A 89 12.80 9.99 20.43
C SER A 89 12.86 9.76 21.94
N ASN A 90 13.81 8.94 22.43
CA ASN A 90 13.95 8.53 23.83
C ASN A 90 12.67 7.94 24.45
N CYS A 91 11.71 7.52 23.61
CA CYS A 91 10.42 7.02 24.06
C CYS A 91 10.50 5.54 24.49
N VAL A 92 11.51 4.81 24.03
CA VAL A 92 11.71 3.37 24.34
C VAL A 92 11.80 3.11 25.84
N SER A 93 12.53 3.93 26.60
CA SER A 93 12.69 3.74 28.06
C SER A 93 11.36 3.91 28.80
N LEU A 94 10.54 4.90 28.42
CA LEU A 94 9.20 5.13 28.95
C LEU A 94 8.19 4.04 28.55
N ILE A 95 8.31 3.50 27.34
CA ILE A 95 7.45 2.43 26.85
C ILE A 95 7.78 1.10 27.53
N LEU A 96 9.07 0.77 27.65
CA LEU A 96 9.54 -0.50 28.27
C LEU A 96 9.36 -0.54 29.78
N THR A 97 9.37 0.61 30.46
CA THR A 97 9.06 0.68 31.90
C THR A 97 7.58 0.48 32.19
N ARG A 98 6.69 0.84 31.24
CA ARG A 98 5.23 0.69 31.40
C ARG A 98 4.67 -0.59 30.77
N GLU A 99 5.38 -1.21 29.83
CA GLU A 99 4.94 -2.43 29.16
C GLU A 99 6.06 -3.43 28.91
N ASN A 100 5.68 -4.71 28.94
CA ASN A 100 6.57 -5.81 28.60
C ASN A 100 7.08 -5.68 27.15
N LYS A 101 8.40 -5.78 26.95
CA LYS A 101 9.09 -5.74 25.65
C LYS A 101 8.46 -6.68 24.61
N LYS A 102 8.03 -7.89 25.01
CA LYS A 102 7.36 -8.84 24.11
C LYS A 102 6.05 -8.29 23.55
N LYS A 103 5.26 -7.59 24.39
CA LYS A 103 3.98 -7.00 24.00
C LYS A 103 4.18 -5.85 23.00
N TYR A 104 5.21 -5.02 23.21
CA TYR A 104 5.57 -3.93 22.30
C TYR A 104 5.89 -4.44 20.89
N HIS A 105 6.83 -5.39 20.76
CA HIS A 105 7.20 -5.91 19.44
C HIS A 105 6.03 -6.61 18.74
N ARG A 106 5.23 -7.39 19.48
CA ARG A 106 4.04 -8.04 18.93
C ARG A 106 3.03 -7.04 18.38
N ASN A 107 2.74 -5.97 19.13
CA ASN A 107 1.77 -4.96 18.71
C ASN A 107 2.28 -4.16 17.50
N ASN A 108 3.58 -3.88 17.42
CA ASN A 108 4.17 -3.26 16.23
C ASN A 108 4.08 -4.17 15.00
N LEU A 109 4.38 -5.46 15.13
CA LEU A 109 4.30 -6.41 14.02
C LEU A 109 2.87 -6.53 13.49
N LEU A 110 1.88 -6.66 14.38
CA LEU A 110 0.48 -6.68 14.00
C LEU A 110 0.03 -5.38 13.33
N ALA A 111 0.47 -4.23 13.86
CA ALA A 111 0.13 -2.94 13.26
C ALA A 111 0.72 -2.80 11.85
N VAL A 112 1.98 -3.21 11.63
CA VAL A 112 2.62 -3.20 10.30
C VAL A 112 1.90 -4.12 9.33
N PHE A 113 1.50 -5.31 9.77
CA PHE A 113 0.72 -6.24 8.95
C PHE A 113 -0.62 -5.63 8.50
N ILE A 114 -1.38 -5.07 9.44
CA ILE A 114 -2.67 -4.44 9.15
C ILE A 114 -2.49 -3.23 8.22
N LEU A 115 -1.53 -2.35 8.51
CA LEU A 115 -1.30 -1.14 7.73
C LEU A 115 -0.82 -1.44 6.31
N SER A 116 0.15 -2.35 6.15
CA SER A 116 0.64 -2.76 4.83
C SER A 116 -0.47 -3.36 3.97
N PHE A 117 -1.37 -4.15 4.56
CA PHE A 117 -2.54 -4.65 3.86
C PHE A 117 -3.43 -3.52 3.33
N PHE A 118 -3.80 -2.54 4.17
CA PHE A 118 -4.66 -1.42 3.74
C PHE A 118 -3.98 -0.49 2.75
N ILE A 119 -2.67 -0.27 2.88
CA ILE A 119 -1.89 0.56 1.96
C ILE A 119 -1.90 -0.01 0.55
N MET A 120 -1.90 -1.33 0.41
CA MET A 120 -2.04 -1.99 -0.90
C MET A 120 -3.51 -2.09 -1.33
N LEU A 121 -4.40 -2.50 -0.42
CA LEU A 121 -5.80 -2.78 -0.75
C LEU A 121 -6.54 -1.56 -1.27
N ILE A 122 -6.41 -0.41 -0.63
CA ILE A 122 -7.19 0.79 -0.96
C ILE A 122 -6.91 1.28 -2.40
N PRO A 123 -5.64 1.49 -2.82
CA PRO A 123 -5.32 1.84 -4.20
C PRO A 123 -5.82 0.83 -5.24
N LEU A 124 -5.75 -0.46 -4.92
CA LEU A 124 -6.17 -1.54 -5.82
C LEU A 124 -7.70 -1.56 -5.98
N LEU A 125 -8.44 -1.36 -4.89
CA LEU A 125 -9.90 -1.23 -4.94
C LEU A 125 -10.34 -0.02 -5.75
N ILE A 126 -9.61 1.10 -5.65
CA ILE A 126 -9.90 2.29 -6.44
C ILE A 126 -9.62 2.03 -7.92
N ASN A 127 -8.52 1.35 -8.27
CA ASN A 127 -8.25 0.93 -9.64
C ASN A 127 -9.37 0.04 -10.20
N LEU A 128 -9.81 -0.96 -9.43
CA LEU A 128 -10.94 -1.82 -9.81
C LEU A 128 -12.23 -1.02 -10.01
N ALA A 129 -12.54 -0.10 -9.11
CA ALA A 129 -13.72 0.76 -9.22
C ALA A 129 -13.68 1.63 -10.48
N LEU A 130 -12.52 2.20 -10.82
CA LEU A 130 -12.35 2.98 -12.06
C LEU A 130 -12.55 2.11 -13.31
N CYS A 131 -12.01 0.88 -13.31
CA CYS A 131 -12.21 -0.07 -14.40
C CYS A 131 -13.69 -0.43 -14.56
N LEU A 132 -14.41 -0.71 -13.47
CA LEU A 132 -15.84 -1.06 -13.48
C LEU A 132 -16.76 0.07 -13.97
N ILE A 133 -16.34 1.33 -13.82
CA ILE A 133 -17.12 2.48 -14.31
C ILE A 133 -16.88 2.70 -15.81
N THR A 134 -15.72 2.29 -16.31
CA THR A 134 -15.25 2.63 -17.67
C THR A 134 -15.50 1.52 -18.68
N TYR A 135 -15.35 0.26 -18.26
CA TYR A 135 -15.49 -0.95 -19.07
C TYR A 135 -16.67 -1.79 -18.60
#